data_AF-A0A2N2VKV6-F1
#
_entry.id   AF-A0A2N2VKV6-F1
#
_cell.length_a   1.000
_cell.length_b   1.000
_cell.length_c   1.000
_cell.angle_alpha   90.00
_cell.angle_beta   90.00
_cell.angle_gamma   90.00
#
_symmetry.space_group_name_H-M   'P 1'
#
loop_
_entity.id
_entity.type
_entity.pdbx_description
1 polymer ?
#
loop_
_entity_poly.entity_id
_entity_poly.type
_entity_poly.pdbx_seq_one_letter_code
_entity_poly.pdbx_strand_id
1 'polypeptide(L)'
;MTPLQPQKKRSAGRPKENELLRELKVKTWFNAVAEASGKTAYELEKEFSPSYVDKGKFHKQRSRLWEKYRTGKVVPTMKETKGGRRPIALLVEEKYPGTLQWLTSPLWTLADPEAEITMDYLRTVYESFEPKMRALFIQEKPENRLFWRVPFSANKSLLEDIVSKESVTGFVGLLCLMRESVLLQEESFLRLIIQSLRKSKINVNAISNEIINLKKFVLKTFAK
;
A
#
# COMPACT_ATOMS: atom_id res chain seq x y z
N MET A 1 41.81 -12.17 -37.93
CA MET A 1 41.23 -11.10 -37.09
C MET A 1 39.72 -11.17 -37.24
N THR A 2 39.02 -11.70 -36.24
CA THR A 2 37.55 -11.88 -36.27
C THR A 2 36.91 -10.70 -35.55
N PRO A 3 35.95 -9.96 -36.14
CA PRO A 3 35.36 -8.79 -35.50
C PRO A 3 34.44 -9.23 -34.35
N LEU A 4 34.68 -8.67 -33.16
CA LEU A 4 33.83 -8.83 -31.98
C LEU A 4 32.45 -8.25 -32.26
N GLN A 5 31.42 -9.10 -32.24
CA GLN A 5 30.04 -8.64 -32.33
C GLN A 5 29.67 -7.81 -31.09
N PRO A 6 28.95 -6.68 -31.26
CA PRO A 6 28.54 -5.85 -30.13
C PRO A 6 27.53 -6.61 -29.26
N GLN A 7 27.87 -6.79 -27.98
CA GLN A 7 26.97 -7.41 -27.00
C GLN A 7 25.68 -6.59 -26.88
N LYS A 8 24.55 -7.24 -27.16
CA LYS A 8 23.20 -6.71 -26.97
C LYS A 8 23.07 -6.18 -25.54
N LYS A 9 22.96 -4.86 -25.37
CA LYS A 9 22.58 -4.24 -24.08
C LYS A 9 21.25 -4.85 -23.65
N ARG A 10 21.26 -5.59 -22.53
CA ARG A 10 20.04 -6.09 -21.90
C ARG A 10 19.17 -4.88 -21.58
N SER A 11 17.97 -4.82 -22.17
CA SER A 11 16.96 -3.83 -21.79
C SER A 11 16.75 -3.94 -20.28
N ALA A 12 16.97 -2.85 -19.55
CA ALA A 12 16.73 -2.81 -18.11
C ALA A 12 15.30 -3.29 -17.84
N GLY A 13 15.17 -4.48 -17.26
CA GLY A 13 13.87 -5.02 -16.87
C GLY A 13 13.27 -4.10 -15.81
N ARG A 14 11.96 -3.86 -15.91
CA ARG A 14 11.19 -3.17 -14.87
C ARG A 14 11.64 -3.68 -13.48
N PRO A 15 11.95 -2.80 -12.50
CA PRO A 15 12.28 -3.23 -11.16
C PRO A 15 11.27 -4.26 -10.69
N LYS A 16 11.77 -5.40 -10.22
CA LYS A 16 10.93 -6.53 -9.83
C LYS A 16 10.14 -6.07 -8.59
N GLU A 17 8.82 -5.94 -8.74
CA GLU A 17 7.92 -5.57 -7.64
C GLU A 17 8.24 -6.42 -6.40
N ASN A 18 8.37 -5.76 -5.24
CA ASN A 18 8.67 -6.42 -3.98
C ASN A 18 7.58 -7.47 -3.67
N GLU A 19 7.97 -8.75 -3.74
CA GLU A 19 7.04 -9.87 -3.64
C GLU A 19 6.32 -9.93 -2.30
N LEU A 20 7.01 -9.60 -1.20
CA LEU A 20 6.42 -9.56 0.12
C LEU A 20 5.39 -8.44 0.24
N LEU A 21 5.70 -7.24 -0.27
CA LEU A 21 4.75 -6.12 -0.26
C LEU A 21 3.52 -6.42 -1.11
N ARG A 22 3.72 -7.03 -2.28
CA ARG A 22 2.62 -7.48 -3.15
C ARG A 22 1.73 -8.50 -2.43
N GLU A 23 2.34 -9.47 -1.76
CA GLU A 23 1.60 -10.50 -1.00
C GLU A 23 0.79 -9.88 0.13
N LEU A 24 1.41 -9.04 0.97
CA LEU A 24 0.75 -8.34 2.07
C LEU A 24 -0.40 -7.47 1.55
N LYS A 25 -0.17 -6.71 0.47
CA LYS A 25 -1.18 -5.87 -0.18
C LYS A 25 -2.43 -6.64 -0.57
N VAL A 26 -2.25 -7.75 -1.26
CA VAL A 26 -3.38 -8.55 -1.74
C VAL A 26 -4.11 -9.23 -0.57
N LYS A 27 -3.37 -9.72 0.44
CA LYS A 27 -3.96 -10.31 1.64
C LYS A 27 -4.77 -9.30 2.44
N THR A 28 -4.24 -8.09 2.65
CA THR A 28 -4.96 -6.98 3.29
C THR A 28 -6.28 -6.69 2.57
N TRP A 29 -6.25 -6.58 1.24
CA TRP A 29 -7.46 -6.40 0.45
C TRP A 29 -8.44 -7.57 0.61
N PHE A 30 -7.96 -8.81 0.49
CA PHE A 30 -8.82 -9.99 0.65
C PHE A 30 -9.48 -10.02 2.03
N ASN A 31 -8.73 -9.75 3.10
CA ASN A 31 -9.26 -9.73 4.46
C ASN A 31 -10.30 -8.62 4.65
N ALA A 32 -10.09 -7.44 4.06
CA ALA A 32 -11.08 -6.37 4.07
C ALA A 32 -12.37 -6.78 3.35
N VAL A 33 -12.28 -7.48 2.22
CA VAL A 33 -13.44 -8.01 1.50
C VAL A 33 -14.15 -9.09 2.30
N ALA A 34 -13.41 -10.03 2.89
CA ALA A 34 -13.97 -11.10 3.71
C ALA A 34 -14.68 -10.53 4.96
N GLU A 35 -14.11 -9.51 5.59
CA GLU A 35 -14.71 -8.81 6.72
C GLU A 35 -16.00 -8.06 6.32
N ALA A 36 -15.97 -7.30 5.23
CA ALA A 36 -17.14 -6.55 4.76
C ALA A 36 -18.28 -7.45 4.26
N SER A 37 -17.93 -8.60 3.69
CA SER A 37 -18.91 -9.53 3.09
C SER A 37 -19.40 -10.63 4.03
N GLY A 38 -18.64 -10.95 5.08
CA GLY A 38 -18.84 -12.13 5.91
C GLY A 38 -18.61 -13.47 5.19
N LYS A 39 -17.94 -13.46 4.03
CA LYS A 39 -17.83 -14.61 3.13
C LYS A 39 -16.44 -15.22 3.11
N THR A 40 -16.42 -16.54 2.89
CA THR A 40 -15.22 -17.31 2.60
C THR A 40 -14.74 -17.08 1.16
N ALA A 41 -13.47 -17.42 0.87
CA ALA A 41 -12.93 -17.39 -0.50
C ALA A 41 -13.79 -18.20 -1.49
N TYR A 42 -14.41 -19.29 -1.03
CA TYR A 42 -15.27 -20.13 -1.84
C TYR A 42 -16.57 -19.45 -2.24
N GLU A 43 -17.21 -18.76 -1.31
CA GLU A 43 -18.46 -18.03 -1.54
C GLU A 43 -18.22 -16.81 -2.42
N LEU A 44 -17.10 -16.10 -2.22
CA LEU A 44 -16.67 -15.01 -3.08
C LEU A 44 -16.36 -15.48 -4.51
N GLU A 45 -15.78 -16.67 -4.68
CA GLU A 45 -15.60 -17.28 -6.01
C GLU A 45 -16.94 -17.56 -6.70
N LYS A 46 -17.93 -18.10 -5.98
CA LYS A 46 -19.27 -18.32 -6.55
C LYS A 46 -19.94 -17.02 -6.97
N GLU A 47 -19.74 -15.97 -6.21
CA GLU A 47 -20.41 -14.69 -6.39
C GLU A 47 -19.83 -13.88 -7.55
N PHE A 48 -18.51 -13.77 -7.63
CA PHE A 48 -17.85 -12.91 -8.62
C PHE A 48 -17.30 -13.69 -9.83
N SER A 49 -17.27 -15.02 -9.74
CA SER A 49 -16.77 -15.93 -10.77
C SER A 49 -17.71 -17.14 -11.02
N PRO A 50 -19.05 -16.96 -11.14
CA PRO A 50 -20.00 -18.08 -11.22
C PRO A 50 -19.77 -18.98 -12.45
N SER A 51 -19.28 -18.41 -13.56
CA SER A 51 -19.00 -19.13 -14.80
C SER A 51 -17.95 -20.24 -14.68
N TYR A 52 -17.12 -20.21 -13.61
CA TYR A 52 -16.13 -21.25 -13.30
C TYR A 52 -16.69 -22.38 -12.42
N VAL A 53 -17.91 -22.22 -11.90
CA VAL A 53 -18.51 -23.13 -10.91
C VAL A 53 -19.49 -24.12 -11.56
N ASP A 54 -20.25 -23.70 -12.60
CA ASP A 54 -21.44 -24.44 -13.08
C ASP A 54 -21.30 -25.19 -14.44
N LYS A 55 -20.11 -25.25 -15.05
CA LYS A 55 -19.94 -25.98 -16.34
C LYS A 55 -19.66 -27.47 -16.13
N GLY A 56 -20.69 -28.22 -15.79
CA GLY A 56 -20.67 -29.63 -15.38
C GLY A 56 -20.35 -30.72 -16.43
N LYS A 57 -19.54 -30.50 -17.48
CA LYS A 57 -19.25 -31.59 -18.45
C LYS A 57 -17.82 -31.73 -19.01
N PHE A 58 -16.85 -30.93 -18.60
CA PHE A 58 -15.45 -31.16 -18.99
C PHE A 58 -14.53 -30.85 -17.82
N HIS A 59 -13.52 -31.71 -17.57
CA HIS A 59 -12.48 -31.55 -16.55
C HIS A 59 -11.73 -30.22 -16.69
N LYS A 60 -12.32 -29.12 -16.23
CA LYS A 60 -11.65 -27.84 -16.07
C LYS A 60 -11.54 -27.57 -14.57
N GLN A 61 -10.32 -27.67 -14.07
CA GLN A 61 -9.93 -27.24 -12.72
C GLN A 61 -10.59 -25.88 -12.44
N ARG A 62 -11.48 -25.85 -11.44
CA ARG A 62 -12.08 -24.61 -10.93
C ARG A 62 -10.94 -23.64 -10.65
N SER A 63 -10.95 -22.44 -11.25
CA SER A 63 -9.94 -21.45 -10.90
C SER A 63 -10.12 -21.12 -9.43
N ARG A 64 -9.18 -21.52 -8.60
CA ARG A 64 -9.14 -21.14 -7.17
C ARG A 64 -8.62 -19.70 -7.07
N LEU A 65 -9.25 -18.77 -7.77
CA LEU A 65 -8.74 -17.41 -7.96
C LEU A 65 -8.83 -16.63 -6.65
N TRP A 66 -9.95 -16.72 -5.95
CA TRP A 66 -10.13 -16.12 -4.64
C TRP A 66 -9.22 -16.74 -3.57
N GLU A 67 -8.89 -18.02 -3.70
CA GLU A 67 -7.86 -18.66 -2.85
C GLU A 67 -6.45 -18.12 -3.16
N LYS A 68 -6.17 -17.79 -4.43
CA LYS A 68 -4.92 -17.11 -4.82
C LYS A 68 -4.88 -15.67 -4.27
N TYR A 69 -6.02 -14.99 -4.19
CA TYR A 69 -6.12 -13.69 -3.51
C TYR A 69 -5.90 -13.83 -2.01
N ARG A 70 -6.56 -14.79 -1.34
CA ARG A 70 -6.35 -15.10 0.08
C ARG A 70 -4.89 -15.37 0.43
N THR A 71 -4.15 -16.01 -0.48
CA THR A 71 -2.73 -16.31 -0.30
C THR A 71 -1.79 -15.23 -0.84
N GLY A 72 -2.30 -14.15 -1.43
CA GLY A 72 -1.50 -13.06 -1.97
C GLY A 72 -0.70 -13.39 -3.24
N LYS A 73 -1.00 -14.53 -3.90
CA LYS A 73 -0.26 -15.04 -5.06
C LYS A 73 -0.56 -14.30 -6.36
N VAL A 74 -1.74 -13.69 -6.46
CA VAL A 74 -2.20 -12.99 -7.66
C VAL A 74 -2.77 -11.64 -7.25
N VAL A 75 -2.44 -10.58 -7.98
CA VAL A 75 -3.01 -9.25 -7.76
C VAL A 75 -4.35 -9.15 -8.49
N PRO A 76 -5.44 -8.70 -7.83
CA PRO A 76 -6.71 -8.47 -8.51
C PRO A 76 -6.56 -7.37 -9.56
N THR A 77 -7.20 -7.57 -10.72
CA THR A 77 -7.17 -6.59 -11.80
C THR A 77 -7.98 -5.35 -11.40
N MET A 78 -7.38 -4.17 -11.57
CA MET A 78 -7.99 -2.85 -11.28
C MET A 78 -8.30 -2.02 -12.52
N LYS A 79 -7.69 -2.35 -13.67
CA LYS A 79 -7.88 -1.62 -14.94
C LYS A 79 -8.67 -2.46 -15.93
N GLU A 80 -9.48 -1.81 -16.74
CA GLU A 80 -10.21 -2.48 -17.81
C GLU A 80 -9.23 -3.23 -18.73
N THR A 81 -9.58 -4.47 -19.05
CA THR A 81 -8.82 -5.27 -20.00
C THR A 81 -9.40 -5.07 -21.39
N LYS A 82 -8.57 -5.27 -22.43
CA LYS A 82 -8.97 -5.09 -23.85
C LYS A 82 -10.23 -5.86 -24.28
N GLY A 83 -10.73 -6.79 -23.47
CA GLY A 83 -11.96 -7.55 -23.72
C GLY A 83 -13.23 -6.97 -23.07
N GLY A 84 -13.22 -5.72 -22.58
CA GLY A 84 -14.40 -5.06 -22.00
C GLY A 84 -14.90 -5.66 -20.69
N ARG A 85 -14.20 -6.64 -20.12
CA ARG A 85 -14.55 -7.23 -18.83
C ARG A 85 -14.20 -6.25 -17.72
N ARG A 86 -15.20 -5.90 -16.90
CA ARG A 86 -15.00 -5.06 -15.72
C ARG A 86 -13.96 -5.71 -14.78
N PRO A 87 -13.05 -4.91 -14.20
CA PRO A 87 -12.02 -5.42 -13.29
C PRO A 87 -12.65 -5.96 -12.00
N ILE A 88 -12.14 -7.09 -11.51
CA ILE A 88 -12.66 -7.75 -10.30
C ILE A 88 -12.63 -6.82 -9.08
N ALA A 89 -11.59 -6.00 -8.94
CA ALA A 89 -11.48 -5.08 -7.81
C ALA A 89 -12.60 -4.01 -7.84
N LEU A 90 -13.00 -3.56 -9.02
CA LEU A 90 -14.09 -2.58 -9.16
C LEU A 90 -15.46 -3.21 -8.92
N LEU A 91 -15.68 -4.44 -9.40
CA LEU A 91 -16.91 -5.19 -9.11
C LEU A 91 -17.09 -5.45 -7.61
N VAL A 92 -15.99 -5.74 -6.91
CA VAL A 92 -15.99 -5.93 -5.46
C VAL A 92 -16.26 -4.60 -4.75
N GLU A 93 -15.65 -3.50 -5.17
CA GLU A 93 -15.90 -2.16 -4.60
C GLU A 93 -17.35 -1.71 -4.78
N GLU A 94 -17.97 -1.97 -5.94
CA GLU A 94 -19.39 -1.66 -6.18
C GLU A 94 -20.31 -2.37 -5.17
N LYS A 95 -19.94 -3.59 -4.75
CA LYS A 95 -20.73 -4.40 -3.83
C LYS A 95 -20.37 -4.21 -2.36
N TYR A 96 -19.09 -3.98 -2.10
CA TYR A 96 -18.48 -3.81 -0.78
C TYR A 96 -17.62 -2.54 -0.80
N PRO A 97 -18.26 -1.35 -0.68
CA PRO A 97 -17.57 -0.08 -0.75
C PRO A 97 -16.49 0.08 0.32
N GLY A 98 -15.40 0.76 -0.04
CA GLY A 98 -14.25 0.98 0.83
C GLY A 98 -13.26 -0.19 0.88
N THR A 99 -13.38 -1.20 0.01
CA THR A 99 -12.40 -2.30 -0.07
C THR A 99 -11.24 -1.95 -0.99
N LEU A 100 -11.50 -1.20 -2.07
CA LEU A 100 -10.51 -0.81 -3.07
C LEU A 100 -9.36 0.03 -2.50
N GLN A 101 -9.63 0.84 -1.47
CA GLN A 101 -8.61 1.67 -0.81
C GLN A 101 -7.42 0.85 -0.32
N TRP A 102 -7.63 -0.42 0.06
CA TRP A 102 -6.56 -1.30 0.51
C TRP A 102 -5.63 -1.74 -0.62
N LEU A 103 -6.04 -1.68 -1.88
CA LEU A 103 -5.18 -1.92 -3.04
C LEU A 103 -4.52 -0.64 -3.57
N THR A 104 -5.17 0.51 -3.41
CA THR A 104 -4.71 1.79 -3.96
C THR A 104 -3.96 2.65 -2.95
N SER A 105 -3.94 2.24 -1.68
CA SER A 105 -3.33 3.03 -0.62
C SER A 105 -1.85 3.38 -0.90
N PRO A 106 -1.43 4.63 -0.64
CA PRO A 106 -0.04 5.05 -0.77
C PRO A 106 0.90 4.30 0.19
N LEU A 107 0.36 3.63 1.21
CA LEU A 107 1.12 2.85 2.19
C LEU A 107 2.05 1.83 1.53
N TRP A 108 1.64 1.22 0.40
CA TRP A 108 2.43 0.19 -0.29
C TRP A 108 3.67 0.78 -0.96
N THR A 109 3.52 1.92 -1.64
CA THR A 109 4.63 2.62 -2.28
C THR A 109 5.57 3.21 -1.25
N LEU A 110 5.03 3.79 -0.18
CA LEU A 110 5.84 4.39 0.90
C LEU A 110 6.65 3.34 1.67
N ALA A 111 6.14 2.12 1.80
CA ALA A 111 6.83 1.02 2.47
C ALA A 111 7.90 0.35 1.60
N ASP A 112 7.90 0.56 0.28
CA ASP A 112 8.88 -0.05 -0.62
C ASP A 112 10.20 0.71 -0.59
N PRO A 113 11.31 0.12 -0.10
CA PRO A 113 12.61 0.78 -0.10
C PRO A 113 13.10 1.15 -1.51
N GLU A 114 12.74 0.36 -2.52
CA GLU A 114 13.21 0.54 -3.90
C GLU A 114 12.32 1.52 -4.69
N ALA A 115 11.17 1.94 -4.13
CA ALA A 115 10.33 2.91 -4.79
C ALA A 115 11.01 4.29 -4.80
N GLU A 116 11.08 4.92 -5.98
CA GLU A 116 11.46 6.33 -6.10
C GLU A 116 10.32 7.20 -5.58
N ILE A 117 10.59 7.97 -4.52
CA ILE A 117 9.62 8.86 -3.87
C ILE A 117 10.11 10.29 -4.04
N THR A 118 9.25 11.17 -4.53
CA THR A 118 9.54 12.60 -4.69
C THR A 118 8.81 13.42 -3.63
N MET A 119 9.26 14.66 -3.39
CA MET A 119 8.55 15.60 -2.51
C MET A 119 7.14 15.91 -3.02
N ASP A 120 6.92 15.97 -4.34
CA ASP A 120 5.59 16.18 -4.93
C ASP A 120 4.65 14.99 -4.66
N TYR A 121 5.17 13.76 -4.70
CA TYR A 121 4.39 12.59 -4.32
C TYR A 121 4.00 12.65 -2.84
N LEU A 122 4.96 12.96 -1.95
CA LEU A 122 4.68 13.10 -0.52
C LEU A 122 3.65 14.19 -0.23
N ARG A 123 3.77 15.34 -0.90
CA ARG A 123 2.78 16.42 -0.82
C ARG A 123 1.39 15.93 -1.19
N THR A 124 1.25 15.21 -2.30
CA THR A 124 -0.03 14.65 -2.74
C THR A 124 -0.62 13.70 -1.68
N VAL A 125 0.21 12.90 -1.02
CA VAL A 125 -0.25 12.03 0.08
C VAL A 125 -0.70 12.85 1.28
N TYR A 126 0.07 13.86 1.71
CA TYR A 126 -0.34 14.73 2.81
C TYR A 126 -1.65 15.48 2.52
N GLU A 127 -1.81 15.98 1.29
CA GLU A 127 -3.03 16.66 0.84
C GLU A 127 -4.23 15.71 0.82
N SER A 128 -4.02 14.39 0.67
CA SER A 128 -5.10 13.40 0.69
C SER A 128 -5.66 13.08 2.08
N PHE A 129 -4.95 13.43 3.17
CA PHE A 129 -5.41 13.18 4.53
C PHE A 129 -6.65 14.01 4.90
N GLU A 130 -7.44 13.53 5.87
CA GLU A 130 -8.56 14.29 6.42
C GLU A 130 -8.09 15.62 7.05
N PRO A 131 -8.92 16.67 7.10
CA PRO A 131 -8.47 18.03 7.48
C PRO A 131 -7.69 18.09 8.81
N LYS A 132 -8.14 17.36 9.84
CA LYS A 132 -7.47 17.32 11.14
C LYS A 132 -6.06 16.70 11.08
N MET A 133 -5.88 15.68 10.25
CA MET A 133 -4.59 15.03 10.06
C MET A 133 -3.72 15.83 9.09
N ARG A 134 -4.31 16.42 8.05
CA ARG A 134 -3.63 17.28 7.08
C ARG A 134 -3.00 18.51 7.73
N ALA A 135 -3.72 19.17 8.65
CA ALA A 135 -3.23 20.36 9.37
C ALA A 135 -1.96 20.09 10.20
N LEU A 136 -1.69 18.83 10.52
CA LEU A 136 -0.46 18.43 11.20
C LEU A 136 0.76 18.47 10.27
N PHE A 137 0.57 18.38 8.95
CA PHE A 137 1.65 18.32 7.98
C PHE A 137 1.74 19.56 7.08
N ILE A 138 0.60 20.16 6.72
CA ILE A 138 0.52 21.25 5.75
C ILE A 138 0.16 22.55 6.46
N GLN A 139 0.87 23.62 6.14
CA GLN A 139 0.54 24.97 6.62
C GLN A 139 -0.80 25.42 6.03
N GLU A 140 -1.68 26.02 6.84
CA GLU A 140 -3.01 26.46 6.36
C GLU A 140 -2.94 27.55 5.27
N LYS A 141 -1.90 28.40 5.33
CA LYS A 141 -1.64 29.47 4.36
C LYS A 141 -0.14 29.54 4.07
N PRO A 142 0.39 28.69 3.18
CA PRO A 142 1.80 28.73 2.87
C PRO A 142 2.10 30.00 2.06
N GLU A 143 3.12 30.76 2.48
CA GLU A 143 3.56 31.98 1.79
C GLU A 143 4.00 31.71 0.34
N ASN A 144 4.45 30.48 0.07
CA ASN A 144 4.83 30.01 -1.27
C ASN A 144 4.49 28.52 -1.41
N ARG A 145 4.18 28.07 -2.64
CA ARG A 145 4.06 26.65 -3.00
C ARG A 145 5.26 25.80 -2.60
N LEU A 146 6.46 26.37 -2.47
CA LEU A 146 7.68 25.68 -2.04
C LEU A 146 7.73 25.43 -0.52
N PHE A 147 7.14 26.31 0.29
CA PHE A 147 7.16 26.23 1.76
C PHE A 147 5.79 25.84 2.31
N TRP A 148 5.27 24.72 1.81
CA TRP A 148 3.94 24.20 2.15
C TRP A 148 3.91 23.37 3.44
N ARG A 149 5.07 22.90 3.89
CA ARG A 149 5.23 21.94 4.99
C ARG A 149 5.35 22.67 6.34
N VAL A 150 4.62 22.21 7.36
CA VAL A 150 4.84 22.64 8.76
C VAL A 150 6.26 22.23 9.19
N PRO A 151 7.13 23.16 9.62
CA PRO A 151 8.48 22.82 10.06
C PRO A 151 8.45 21.78 11.19
N PHE A 152 9.20 20.69 11.04
CA PHE A 152 9.19 19.61 12.02
C PHE A 152 9.74 20.06 13.39
N SER A 153 10.71 20.97 13.41
CA SER A 153 11.25 21.60 14.62
C SER A 153 10.17 22.26 15.48
N ALA A 154 9.05 22.67 14.88
CA ALA A 154 7.94 23.30 15.58
C ALA A 154 7.00 22.31 16.28
N ASN A 155 7.12 20.99 16.05
CA ASN A 155 6.09 20.06 16.50
C ASN A 155 6.62 18.66 16.83
N LYS A 156 7.40 18.49 17.92
CA LYS A 156 7.72 17.15 18.46
C LYS A 156 6.47 16.40 18.92
N SER A 157 5.47 17.11 19.44
CA SER A 157 4.14 16.59 19.79
C SER A 157 3.42 15.93 18.60
N LEU A 158 3.76 16.31 17.36
CA LEU A 158 3.23 15.70 16.15
C LEU A 158 3.36 14.18 16.15
N LEU A 159 4.54 13.66 16.51
CA LEU A 159 4.79 12.23 16.49
C LEU A 159 3.95 11.51 17.54
N GLU A 160 3.77 12.13 18.71
CA GLU A 160 2.95 11.59 19.80
C GLU A 160 1.47 11.60 19.40
N ASP A 161 0.99 12.69 18.80
CA ASP A 161 -0.37 12.81 18.27
C ASP A 161 -0.65 11.76 17.20
N ILE A 162 0.29 11.52 16.29
CA ILE A 162 0.14 10.49 15.24
C ILE A 162 0.12 9.09 15.86
N VAL A 163 1.00 8.82 16.82
CA VAL A 163 1.11 7.52 17.49
C VAL A 163 -0.13 7.21 18.32
N SER A 164 -0.68 8.21 19.02
CA SER A 164 -1.84 8.06 19.91
C SER A 164 -3.14 7.68 19.18
N LYS A 165 -3.26 8.02 17.89
CA LYS A 165 -4.46 7.73 17.09
C LYS A 165 -4.65 6.26 16.74
N GLU A 166 -3.60 5.44 16.88
CA GLU A 166 -3.57 4.01 16.57
C GLU A 166 -4.19 3.63 15.20
N SER A 167 -4.13 4.53 14.21
CA SER A 167 -4.85 4.40 12.95
C SER A 167 -3.93 4.09 11.77
N VAL A 168 -4.48 3.49 10.72
CA VAL A 168 -3.76 3.28 9.45
C VAL A 168 -3.32 4.60 8.84
N THR A 169 -4.17 5.64 8.88
CA THR A 169 -3.80 6.99 8.43
C THR A 169 -2.59 7.52 9.22
N GLY A 170 -2.56 7.30 10.54
CA GLY A 170 -1.41 7.63 11.37
C GLY A 170 -0.14 6.92 10.93
N PHE A 171 -0.23 5.62 10.66
CA PHE A 171 0.88 4.83 10.13
C PHE A 171 1.37 5.35 8.77
N VAL A 172 0.46 5.69 7.84
CA VAL A 172 0.82 6.30 6.55
C VAL A 172 1.51 7.65 6.76
N GLY A 173 1.05 8.47 7.71
CA GLY A 173 1.72 9.71 8.09
C GLY A 173 3.16 9.49 8.57
N LEU A 174 3.40 8.50 9.42
CA LEU A 174 4.75 8.14 9.86
C LEU A 174 5.64 7.66 8.70
N LEU A 175 5.09 6.89 7.76
CA LEU A 175 5.83 6.47 6.56
C LEU A 175 6.18 7.67 5.67
N CYS A 176 5.29 8.65 5.52
CA CYS A 176 5.58 9.87 4.78
C CYS A 176 6.74 10.64 5.42
N LEU A 177 6.70 10.84 6.74
CA LEU A 177 7.79 11.49 7.48
C LEU A 177 9.11 10.73 7.33
N MET A 178 9.07 9.39 7.35
CA MET A 178 10.25 8.55 7.15
C MET A 178 10.85 8.72 5.75
N ARG A 179 10.02 8.76 4.71
CA ARG A 179 10.48 8.99 3.34
C ARG A 179 11.00 10.42 3.16
N GLU A 180 10.35 11.40 3.77
CA GLU A 180 10.76 12.80 3.78
C GLU A 180 12.14 12.97 4.43
N SER A 181 12.39 12.36 5.60
CA SER A 181 13.68 12.46 6.28
C SER A 181 14.81 11.78 5.50
N VAL A 182 14.54 10.70 4.77
CA VAL A 182 15.49 10.09 3.84
C VAL A 182 15.83 11.04 2.68
N LEU A 183 14.82 11.70 2.09
CA LEU A 183 15.04 12.67 0.99
C LEU A 183 15.83 13.90 1.43
N LEU A 184 15.55 14.40 2.63
CA LEU A 184 16.23 15.56 3.21
C LEU A 184 17.54 15.21 3.92
N GLN A 185 17.90 13.93 4.00
CA GLN A 185 19.09 13.42 4.69
C GLN A 185 19.14 13.81 6.19
N GLU A 186 17.97 13.88 6.85
CA GLU A 186 17.86 14.22 8.27
C GLU A 186 17.91 12.97 9.16
N GLU A 187 19.12 12.45 9.42
CA GLU A 187 19.30 11.19 10.18
C GLU A 187 18.74 11.24 11.60
N SER A 188 18.94 12.35 12.32
CA SER A 188 18.43 12.50 13.69
C SER A 188 16.91 12.39 13.72
N PHE A 189 16.25 12.96 12.71
CA PHE A 189 14.82 12.91 12.58
C PHE A 189 14.33 11.52 12.16
N LEU A 190 15.00 10.88 11.21
CA LEU A 190 14.72 9.50 10.83
C LEU A 190 14.75 8.55 12.04
N ARG A 191 15.72 8.70 12.94
CA ARG A 191 15.80 7.91 14.18
C ARG A 191 14.58 8.11 15.09
N LEU A 192 14.12 9.35 15.25
CA LEU A 192 12.91 9.66 16.03
C LEU A 192 11.66 9.03 15.41
N ILE A 193 11.50 9.12 14.08
CA ILE A 193 10.37 8.51 13.37
C ILE A 193 10.40 6.99 13.53
N ILE A 194 11.56 6.35 13.42
CA ILE A 194 11.70 4.90 13.63
C ILE A 194 11.30 4.50 15.06
N GLN A 195 11.66 5.30 16.07
CA GLN A 195 11.22 5.06 17.45
C GLN A 195 9.70 5.19 17.58
N SER A 196 9.09 6.21 16.98
CA SER A 196 7.64 6.39 16.96
C SER A 196 6.92 5.26 16.21
N LEU A 197 7.49 4.81 15.08
CA LEU A 197 7.02 3.64 14.35
C LEU A 197 7.09 2.38 15.21
N ARG A 198 8.12 2.18 16.03
CA ARG A 198 8.17 1.02 16.96
C ARG A 198 7.04 1.09 17.98
N LYS A 199 6.79 2.26 18.56
CA LYS A 199 5.78 2.51 19.60
C LYS A 199 4.33 2.49 19.07
N SER A 200 4.11 2.82 17.80
CA SER A 200 2.76 2.90 17.24
C SER A 200 2.01 1.58 17.36
N LYS A 201 0.76 1.64 17.81
CA LYS A 201 -0.17 0.53 17.65
C LYS A 201 -1.04 0.83 16.44
N ILE A 202 -1.53 -0.22 15.77
CA ILE A 202 -2.40 -0.07 14.62
C ILE A 202 -3.61 -0.94 14.92
N ASN A 203 -4.71 -0.30 15.30
CA ASN A 203 -5.95 -0.97 15.63
C ASN A 203 -6.81 -1.09 14.37
N VAL A 204 -6.80 -2.29 13.81
CA VAL A 204 -7.66 -2.70 12.70
C VAL A 204 -8.01 -4.17 12.95
N ASN A 205 -9.20 -4.63 12.59
CA ASN A 205 -9.72 -5.99 12.83
C ASN A 205 -8.91 -7.07 12.08
N ALA A 206 -9.52 -7.91 11.24
CA ALA A 206 -8.82 -9.02 10.57
C ALA A 206 -7.63 -8.56 9.70
N ILE A 207 -7.63 -7.27 9.31
CA ILE A 207 -6.58 -6.58 8.54
C ILE A 207 -5.32 -6.29 9.39
N SER A 208 -5.41 -6.36 10.73
CA SER A 208 -4.31 -6.00 11.66
C SER A 208 -3.02 -6.73 11.34
N ASN A 209 -3.11 -8.04 11.08
CA ASN A 209 -1.92 -8.90 11.03
C ASN A 209 -1.02 -8.55 9.86
N GLU A 210 -1.60 -8.26 8.69
CA GLU A 210 -0.88 -7.88 7.49
C GLU A 210 -0.23 -6.51 7.64
N ILE A 211 -0.92 -5.56 8.28
CA ILE A 211 -0.37 -4.22 8.55
C ILE A 211 0.73 -4.28 9.63
N ILE A 212 0.58 -5.14 10.64
CA ILE A 212 1.63 -5.43 11.63
C ILE A 212 2.86 -6.05 10.95
N ASN A 213 2.66 -7.00 10.04
CA ASN A 213 3.75 -7.63 9.28
C ASN A 213 4.44 -6.62 8.36
N LEU A 214 3.67 -5.71 7.75
CA LEU A 214 4.22 -4.59 6.98
C LEU A 214 5.07 -3.67 7.85
N LYS A 215 4.58 -3.29 9.02
CA LYS A 215 5.35 -2.49 9.99
C LYS A 215 6.67 -3.18 10.37
N LYS A 216 6.65 -4.48 10.65
CA LYS A 216 7.87 -5.26 10.93
C LYS A 216 8.84 -5.25 9.73
N PHE A 217 8.32 -5.40 8.52
CA PHE A 217 9.12 -5.28 7.30
C PHE A 217 9.78 -3.91 7.18
N VAL A 218 9.01 -2.82 7.31
CA VAL A 218 9.54 -1.45 7.27
C VAL A 218 10.64 -1.24 8.31
N LEU A 219 10.41 -1.64 9.56
CA LEU A 219 11.40 -1.50 10.63
C LEU A 219 12.68 -2.30 10.36
N LYS A 220 12.60 -3.48 9.74
CA LYS A 220 13.78 -4.28 9.39
C LYS A 220 14.59 -3.66 8.24
N THR A 221 13.90 -2.97 7.34
CA THR A 221 14.49 -2.41 6.13
C THR A 221 15.13 -1.04 6.37
N PHE A 222 14.43 -0.15 7.09
CA PHE A 222 14.83 1.25 7.26
C PHE A 222 15.57 1.55 8.58
N ALA A 223 15.64 0.61 9.52
CA ALA A 223 16.33 0.82 10.80
C ALA A 223 17.74 0.21 10.87
N LYS A 224 18.34 -0.11 9.72
CA LYS A 224 19.75 -0.49 9.60
C LYS A 224 20.60 0.76 9.48
#